data_AF-R7SH55-F1
#
_entry.id   AF-R7SH55-F1
#
_cell.length_a   1.000
_cell.length_b   1.000
_cell.length_c   1.000
_cell.angle_alpha   90.00
_cell.angle_beta   90.00
_cell.angle_gamma   90.00
#
_symmetry.space_group_name_H-M   'P 1'
#
loop_
_entity.id
_entity.type
_entity.pdbx_description
1 polymer ?
#
loop_
_entity_poly.entity_id
_entity_poly.type
_entity_poly.pdbx_seq_one_letter_code
_entity_poly.pdbx_strand_id
1 'polypeptide(L)'
;MKLTYKSSDVRNASFEDESGQIMYWANTPRGVGSRTSKIVKAQPRSSPDQNLQGSVVGEVEWGFGHDKLRFNGGQEVRASDYMPSHRFMWRYRTFTAPDQGEYSWLLSDDKCELRSKDQRTIAVSHPPKKHLFSENELPYLEVLSGGDHIIDTIVFTFVFVDHVRKTKSGHYKAATRVFKPVGWTTFIDQNGVALYRTDMPWKKLLTTTIIYKEGAPNSSEKVTSDTTIGEIKWCFIRRKITINGEQMDVDKFLVPAKGKLTDVFKKRTFRGPDGTMYEWTVSKDLYSNELRIKDRDLLIAKLQQPKNIFKQKPTLEIYAEADPILDLLITTFAFVDMERKIQLGALKLPMM
;
A
#
# COMPACT_ATOMS: atom_id res chain seq x y z
N MET A 1 -19.85 -27.37 8.21
CA MET A 1 -18.45 -27.87 8.30
C MET A 1 -17.54 -26.74 8.79
N LYS A 2 -16.66 -27.01 9.76
CA LYS A 2 -15.64 -26.06 10.25
C LYS A 2 -14.26 -26.43 9.71
N LEU A 3 -13.57 -25.47 9.07
CA LEU A 3 -12.22 -25.60 8.54
C LEU A 3 -11.25 -24.71 9.32
N THR A 4 -10.50 -25.29 10.26
CA THR A 4 -9.53 -24.59 11.11
C THR A 4 -8.19 -24.43 10.39
N TYR A 5 -7.51 -23.29 10.55
CA TYR A 5 -6.20 -23.06 9.94
C TYR A 5 -5.21 -22.37 10.88
N LYS A 6 -3.94 -22.79 10.85
CA LYS A 6 -2.91 -22.37 11.83
C LYS A 6 -2.07 -21.16 11.41
N SER A 7 -2.24 -20.67 10.18
CA SER A 7 -1.42 -19.58 9.63
C SER A 7 -2.17 -18.24 9.59
N SER A 8 -1.47 -17.16 9.93
CA SER A 8 -1.97 -15.80 9.73
C SER A 8 -2.10 -15.43 8.25
N ASP A 9 -1.39 -16.12 7.36
CA ASP A 9 -1.50 -15.98 5.91
C ASP A 9 -2.19 -17.20 5.31
N VAL A 10 -3.46 -17.04 4.95
CA VAL A 10 -4.27 -18.12 4.35
C VAL A 10 -3.69 -18.64 3.04
N ARG A 11 -2.77 -17.92 2.40
CA ARG A 11 -2.06 -18.34 1.20
C ARG A 11 -0.95 -19.37 1.47
N ASN A 12 -0.62 -19.58 2.74
CA ASN A 12 0.40 -20.50 3.26
C ASN A 12 -0.17 -21.19 4.50
N ALA A 13 -1.28 -21.91 4.34
CA ALA A 13 -2.06 -22.49 5.42
C ALA A 13 -2.58 -23.88 5.03
N SER A 14 -2.64 -24.80 6.00
CA SER A 14 -3.47 -26.00 5.94
C SER A 14 -4.84 -25.70 6.56
N PHE A 15 -5.89 -26.27 5.97
CA PHE A 15 -7.27 -26.22 6.44
C PHE A 15 -7.64 -27.62 6.93
N GLU A 16 -7.87 -27.74 8.23
CA GLU A 16 -8.18 -28.98 8.93
C GLU A 16 -9.67 -29.00 9.28
N ASP A 17 -10.32 -30.16 9.14
CA ASP A 17 -11.68 -30.34 9.62
C ASP A 17 -11.75 -30.48 11.15
N GLU A 18 -12.93 -30.77 11.67
CA GLU A 18 -13.16 -30.93 13.12
C GLU A 18 -12.45 -32.16 13.72
N SER A 19 -12.06 -33.14 12.90
CA SER A 19 -11.29 -34.30 13.32
C SER A 19 -9.77 -34.05 13.28
N GLY A 20 -9.34 -32.88 12.81
CA GLY A 20 -7.93 -32.56 12.59
C GLY A 20 -7.37 -33.09 11.26
N GLN A 21 -8.23 -33.63 10.38
CA GLN A 21 -7.81 -34.08 9.06
C GLN A 21 -7.62 -32.88 8.13
N ILE A 22 -6.45 -32.77 7.49
CA ILE A 22 -6.18 -31.75 6.48
C ILE A 22 -7.07 -32.02 5.26
N MET A 23 -7.96 -31.08 4.95
CA MET A 23 -8.85 -31.12 3.79
C MET A 23 -8.31 -30.30 2.62
N TYR A 24 -7.65 -29.18 2.91
CA TYR A 24 -7.03 -28.32 1.90
C TYR A 24 -5.70 -27.77 2.39
N TRP A 25 -4.86 -27.36 1.47
CA TRP A 25 -3.76 -26.46 1.78
C TRP A 25 -3.53 -25.46 0.65
N ALA A 26 -3.07 -24.28 1.05
CA ALA A 26 -2.60 -23.25 0.14
C ALA A 26 -1.09 -23.07 0.35
N ASN A 27 -0.34 -23.00 -0.75
CA ASN A 27 1.09 -22.74 -0.72
C ASN A 27 1.42 -21.62 -1.71
N THR A 28 2.18 -20.63 -1.25
CA THR A 28 2.70 -19.55 -2.07
C THR A 28 4.22 -19.53 -1.92
N PRO A 29 4.97 -20.00 -2.93
CA PRO A 29 6.42 -19.98 -2.89
C PRO A 29 6.96 -18.58 -2.57
N ARG A 30 7.97 -18.52 -1.70
CA ARG A 30 8.69 -17.29 -1.42
C ARG A 30 9.69 -17.04 -2.54
N GLY A 31 9.49 -16.00 -3.35
CA GLY A 31 10.38 -15.67 -4.46
C GLY A 31 10.22 -14.23 -4.98
N VAL A 32 11.17 -13.82 -5.83
CA VAL A 32 11.21 -12.54 -6.54
C VAL A 32 10.49 -12.70 -7.88
N GLY A 33 9.28 -12.15 -8.03
CA GLY A 33 8.47 -12.28 -9.25
C GLY A 33 6.97 -12.29 -8.98
N SER A 34 6.16 -12.64 -9.99
CA SER A 34 4.74 -12.96 -9.81
C SER A 34 4.65 -14.14 -8.84
N ARG A 35 3.88 -13.94 -7.77
CA ARG A 35 3.68 -14.99 -6.76
C ARG A 35 2.45 -15.76 -7.17
N THR A 36 2.54 -17.08 -7.26
CA THR A 36 1.37 -17.92 -7.52
C THR A 36 1.03 -18.68 -6.24
N SER A 37 -0.16 -18.45 -5.68
CA SER A 37 -0.71 -19.35 -4.67
C SER A 37 -1.33 -20.55 -5.34
N LYS A 38 -0.94 -21.75 -4.94
CA LYS A 38 -1.57 -22.99 -5.36
C LYS A 38 -2.45 -23.52 -4.24
N ILE A 39 -3.72 -23.77 -4.52
CA ILE A 39 -4.69 -24.32 -3.58
C ILE A 39 -4.95 -25.77 -3.98
N VAL A 40 -4.75 -26.69 -3.05
CA VAL A 40 -4.83 -28.13 -3.28
C VAL A 40 -5.80 -28.74 -2.28
N LYS A 41 -6.69 -29.61 -2.78
CA LYS A 41 -7.58 -30.43 -1.98
C LYS A 41 -6.88 -31.74 -1.63
N ALA A 42 -6.82 -32.05 -0.35
CA ALA A 42 -6.18 -33.26 0.13
C ALA A 42 -6.99 -34.51 -0.23
N GLN A 43 -6.28 -35.58 -0.59
CA GLN A 43 -6.88 -36.90 -0.60
C GLN A 43 -6.84 -37.49 0.81
N PRO A 44 -7.84 -38.30 1.21
CA PRO A 44 -7.81 -39.02 2.47
C PRO A 44 -6.51 -39.83 2.58
N ARG A 45 -5.78 -39.67 3.68
CA ARG A 45 -4.56 -40.43 3.92
C ARG A 45 -4.93 -41.88 4.23
N SER A 46 -4.44 -42.81 3.41
CA SER A 46 -4.50 -44.23 3.73
C SER A 46 -3.40 -44.67 4.72
N SER A 47 -2.34 -43.87 4.89
CA SER A 47 -1.21 -44.16 5.80
C SER A 47 -0.50 -42.87 6.27
N PRO A 48 0.06 -42.82 7.50
CA PRO A 48 0.80 -41.67 8.04
C PRO A 48 2.06 -41.29 7.25
N ASP A 49 2.71 -42.27 6.61
CA ASP A 49 4.00 -42.09 5.92
C ASP A 49 3.88 -41.61 4.47
N GLN A 50 2.66 -41.47 3.95
CA GLN A 50 2.48 -40.94 2.60
C GLN A 50 2.57 -39.41 2.56
N ASN A 51 3.37 -38.92 1.62
CA ASN A 51 3.37 -37.52 1.21
C ASN A 51 1.94 -37.07 0.92
N LEU A 52 1.59 -35.85 1.35
CA LEU A 52 0.27 -35.26 1.07
C LEU A 52 0.06 -35.15 -0.44
N GLN A 53 -0.70 -36.08 -1.00
CA GLN A 53 -1.20 -36.03 -2.37
C GLN A 53 -2.56 -35.31 -2.39
N GLY A 54 -2.84 -34.63 -3.50
CA GLY A 54 -4.06 -33.86 -3.62
C GLY A 54 -4.30 -33.36 -5.03
N SER A 55 -5.55 -33.01 -5.30
CA SER A 55 -5.96 -32.41 -6.58
C SER A 55 -5.89 -30.89 -6.49
N VAL A 56 -5.34 -30.25 -7.52
CA VAL A 56 -5.26 -28.79 -7.60
C VAL A 56 -6.69 -28.26 -7.80
N VAL A 57 -7.15 -27.42 -6.88
CA VAL A 57 -8.44 -26.74 -6.99
C VAL A 57 -8.31 -25.54 -7.91
N GLY A 58 -7.23 -24.77 -7.73
CA GLY A 58 -6.94 -23.61 -8.54
C GLY A 58 -5.65 -22.93 -8.12
N GLU A 59 -5.25 -21.95 -8.91
CA GLU A 59 -4.08 -21.12 -8.69
C GLU A 59 -4.45 -19.64 -8.76
N VAL A 60 -3.81 -18.83 -7.92
CA VAL A 60 -3.95 -17.38 -7.92
C VAL A 60 -2.60 -16.78 -8.23
N GLU A 61 -2.45 -16.18 -9.40
CA GLU A 61 -1.27 -15.39 -9.75
C GLU A 61 -1.48 -13.95 -9.25
N TRP A 62 -0.71 -13.55 -8.25
CA TRP A 62 -0.78 -12.24 -7.63
C TRP A 62 0.01 -11.21 -8.43
N GLY A 63 -0.66 -10.14 -8.84
CA GLY A 63 -0.09 -9.02 -9.58
C GLY A 63 -0.42 -7.68 -8.94
N PHE A 64 0.20 -6.60 -9.43
CA PHE A 64 -0.12 -5.25 -8.98
C PHE A 64 -1.41 -4.74 -9.65
N GLY A 65 -2.57 -5.22 -9.17
CA GLY A 65 -3.88 -4.86 -9.72
C GLY A 65 -4.32 -5.68 -10.93
N HIS A 66 -3.57 -6.73 -11.27
CA HIS A 66 -3.85 -7.65 -12.38
C HIS A 66 -3.80 -9.10 -11.90
N ASP A 67 -4.40 -9.38 -10.73
CA ASP A 67 -4.48 -10.73 -10.20
C ASP A 67 -5.23 -11.63 -11.19
N LYS A 68 -4.73 -12.85 -11.40
CA LYS A 68 -5.33 -13.85 -12.29
C LYS A 68 -5.70 -15.09 -11.49
N LEU A 69 -6.87 -15.63 -11.78
CA LEU A 69 -7.39 -16.87 -11.22
C LEU A 69 -7.30 -17.94 -12.30
N ARG A 70 -6.66 -19.07 -11.99
CA ARG A 70 -6.64 -20.26 -12.84
C ARG A 70 -7.42 -21.36 -12.15
N PHE A 71 -8.49 -21.82 -12.78
CA PHE A 71 -9.29 -22.94 -12.28
C PHE A 71 -8.72 -24.27 -12.76
N ASN A 72 -9.03 -25.35 -12.02
CA ASN A 72 -8.80 -26.70 -12.49
C ASN A 72 -9.50 -26.89 -13.86
N GLY A 73 -8.74 -27.31 -14.89
CA GLY A 73 -9.19 -27.34 -16.29
C GLY A 73 -8.56 -26.27 -17.19
N GLY A 74 -7.70 -25.40 -16.65
CA GLY A 74 -6.85 -24.49 -17.44
C GLY A 74 -7.50 -23.15 -17.81
N GLN A 75 -8.73 -22.89 -17.38
CA GLN A 75 -9.37 -21.60 -17.57
C GLN A 75 -8.67 -20.53 -16.72
N GLU A 76 -8.07 -19.54 -17.39
CA GLU A 76 -7.49 -18.35 -16.77
C GLU A 76 -8.44 -17.16 -16.93
N VAL A 77 -8.77 -16.49 -15.83
CA VAL A 77 -9.59 -15.27 -15.83
C VAL A 77 -8.96 -14.23 -14.93
N ARG A 78 -9.14 -12.94 -15.24
CA ARG A 78 -8.72 -11.87 -14.32
C ARG A 78 -9.63 -11.88 -13.10
N ALA A 79 -9.04 -11.71 -11.92
CA ALA A 79 -9.81 -11.67 -10.68
C ALA A 79 -10.80 -10.50 -10.63
N SER A 80 -10.50 -9.38 -11.32
CA SER A 80 -11.43 -8.26 -11.50
C SER A 80 -12.68 -8.61 -12.28
N ASP A 81 -12.57 -9.58 -13.19
CA ASP A 81 -13.63 -9.93 -14.13
C ASP A 81 -14.46 -11.08 -13.55
N TYR A 82 -13.80 -12.04 -12.88
CA TYR A 82 -14.46 -13.14 -12.18
C TYR A 82 -15.11 -12.72 -10.86
N MET A 83 -14.44 -11.85 -10.11
CA MET A 83 -14.87 -11.36 -8.79
C MET A 83 -14.85 -9.83 -8.73
N PRO A 84 -15.67 -9.16 -9.57
CA PRO A 84 -15.73 -7.71 -9.62
C PRO A 84 -15.97 -7.11 -8.24
N SER A 85 -15.24 -6.04 -7.96
CA SER A 85 -15.48 -5.25 -6.78
C SER A 85 -16.70 -4.36 -7.03
N HIS A 86 -17.76 -4.54 -6.27
CA HIS A 86 -18.97 -3.72 -6.39
C HIS A 86 -18.95 -2.52 -5.43
N ARG A 87 -19.40 -1.36 -5.94
CA ARG A 87 -19.67 -0.10 -5.23
C ARG A 87 -18.45 0.64 -4.65
N PHE A 88 -18.72 1.89 -4.24
CA PHE A 88 -17.81 2.89 -3.65
C PHE A 88 -17.00 2.42 -2.42
N MET A 89 -17.35 1.28 -1.80
CA MET A 89 -16.68 0.80 -0.59
C MET A 89 -15.81 -0.45 -0.74
N TRP A 90 -15.71 -1.08 -1.92
CA TRP A 90 -14.85 -2.26 -2.15
C TRP A 90 -15.06 -3.47 -1.21
N ARG A 91 -16.17 -3.47 -0.46
CA ARG A 91 -16.51 -4.48 0.56
C ARG A 91 -17.22 -5.69 -0.03
N TYR A 92 -17.66 -5.61 -1.28
CA TYR A 92 -18.41 -6.68 -1.93
C TYR A 92 -17.64 -7.21 -3.14
N ARG A 93 -17.59 -8.53 -3.26
CA ARG A 93 -17.11 -9.22 -4.46
C ARG A 93 -18.06 -10.34 -4.83
N THR A 94 -18.64 -10.26 -6.01
CA THR A 94 -19.64 -11.20 -6.50
C THR A 94 -19.03 -12.12 -7.54
N PHE A 95 -19.41 -13.39 -7.56
CA PHE A 95 -18.97 -14.36 -8.57
C PHE A 95 -20.04 -15.41 -8.82
N THR A 96 -19.89 -16.10 -9.94
CA THR A 96 -20.71 -17.26 -10.30
C THR A 96 -19.90 -18.53 -10.05
N ALA A 97 -20.43 -19.43 -9.23
CA ALA A 97 -19.79 -20.71 -8.91
C ALA A 97 -20.15 -21.78 -9.96
N PRO A 98 -19.51 -22.97 -9.92
CA PRO A 98 -19.76 -24.04 -10.91
C PRO A 98 -21.19 -24.58 -10.94
N ASP A 99 -21.94 -24.41 -9.85
CA ASP A 99 -23.37 -24.73 -9.76
C ASP A 99 -24.27 -23.69 -10.46
N GLN A 100 -23.68 -22.70 -11.15
CA GLN A 100 -24.34 -21.56 -11.79
C GLN A 100 -25.02 -20.60 -10.79
N GLY A 101 -24.83 -20.80 -9.49
CA GLY A 101 -25.30 -19.90 -8.45
C GLY A 101 -24.45 -18.63 -8.37
N GLU A 102 -25.10 -17.52 -8.05
CA GLU A 102 -24.43 -16.24 -7.79
C GLU A 102 -24.19 -16.07 -6.29
N TYR A 103 -22.94 -15.77 -5.93
CA TYR A 103 -22.49 -15.63 -4.56
C TYR A 103 -21.71 -14.34 -4.36
N SER A 104 -21.79 -13.75 -3.17
CA SER A 104 -21.13 -12.49 -2.83
C SER A 104 -20.36 -12.58 -1.52
N TRP A 105 -19.06 -12.29 -1.57
CA TRP A 105 -18.23 -12.06 -0.39
C TRP A 105 -18.42 -10.64 0.13
N LEU A 106 -18.84 -10.52 1.39
CA LEU A 106 -18.84 -9.32 2.21
C LEU A 106 -17.57 -9.29 3.06
N LEU A 107 -16.72 -8.29 2.83
CA LEU A 107 -15.44 -8.08 3.49
C LEU A 107 -15.58 -7.03 4.58
N SER A 108 -15.36 -7.44 5.83
CA SER A 108 -15.25 -6.58 7.00
C SER A 108 -13.78 -6.49 7.44
N ASP A 109 -13.46 -5.67 8.45
CA ASP A 109 -12.07 -5.51 8.89
C ASP A 109 -11.48 -6.78 9.51
N ASP A 110 -12.31 -7.63 10.11
CA ASP A 110 -11.93 -8.81 10.87
C ASP A 110 -12.41 -10.13 10.26
N LYS A 111 -13.49 -10.12 9.47
CA LYS A 111 -14.11 -11.31 8.87
C LYS A 111 -14.47 -11.17 7.38
N CYS A 112 -14.67 -12.32 6.74
CA CYS A 112 -15.24 -12.48 5.41
C CYS A 112 -16.52 -13.31 5.52
N GLU A 113 -17.61 -12.85 4.91
CA GLU A 113 -18.89 -13.57 4.89
C GLU A 113 -19.33 -13.81 3.44
N LEU A 114 -19.61 -15.05 3.07
CA LEU A 114 -20.15 -15.42 1.77
C LEU A 114 -21.67 -15.54 1.86
N ARG A 115 -22.38 -14.89 0.94
CA ARG A 115 -23.85 -14.96 0.83
C ARG A 115 -24.28 -15.42 -0.55
N SER A 116 -25.39 -16.16 -0.63
CA SER A 116 -26.08 -16.43 -1.89
C SER A 116 -26.81 -15.19 -2.40
N LYS A 117 -27.35 -15.26 -3.62
CA LYS A 117 -28.23 -14.23 -4.21
C LYS A 117 -29.38 -13.84 -3.28
N ASP A 118 -29.99 -14.81 -2.60
CA ASP A 118 -31.10 -14.61 -1.64
C ASP A 118 -30.64 -14.08 -0.27
N GLN A 119 -29.39 -13.60 -0.17
CA GLN A 119 -28.77 -13.07 1.05
C GLN A 119 -28.59 -14.09 2.19
N ARG A 120 -28.77 -15.38 1.93
CA ARG A 120 -28.48 -16.44 2.91
C ARG A 120 -26.97 -16.61 3.05
N THR A 121 -26.47 -16.61 4.28
CA THR A 121 -25.06 -16.86 4.57
C THR A 121 -24.70 -18.32 4.27
N ILE A 122 -23.64 -18.50 3.48
CA ILE A 122 -23.15 -19.80 3.02
C ILE A 122 -21.81 -20.13 3.69
N ALA A 123 -20.97 -19.13 3.93
CA ALA A 123 -19.73 -19.33 4.69
C ALA A 123 -19.35 -18.07 5.48
N VAL A 124 -18.65 -18.26 6.59
CA VAL A 124 -18.17 -17.16 7.46
C VAL A 124 -16.76 -17.48 7.94
N SER A 125 -15.84 -16.54 7.78
CA SER A 125 -14.54 -16.63 8.45
C SER A 125 -14.59 -16.00 9.83
N HIS A 126 -13.97 -16.68 10.78
CA HIS A 126 -13.89 -16.24 12.16
C HIS A 126 -12.42 -15.94 12.51
N PRO A 127 -12.13 -14.72 13.02
CA PRO A 127 -10.78 -14.37 13.44
C PRO A 127 -10.36 -15.18 14.68
N PRO A 128 -9.04 -15.27 14.97
CA PRO A 128 -8.60 -15.94 16.18
C PRO A 128 -9.10 -15.17 17.41
N LYS A 129 -9.65 -15.86 18.40
CA LYS A 129 -10.01 -15.26 19.69
C LYS A 129 -8.90 -15.48 20.70
N LYS A 130 -8.42 -14.38 21.28
CA LYS A 130 -7.42 -14.42 22.35
C LYS A 130 -8.12 -14.43 23.69
N HIS A 131 -7.81 -15.43 24.51
CA HIS A 131 -8.32 -15.53 25.87
C HIS A 131 -7.16 -15.30 26.86
N LEU A 132 -7.40 -14.53 27.93
CA LEU A 132 -6.36 -14.21 28.92
C LEU A 132 -5.98 -15.40 29.81
N PHE A 133 -6.88 -16.39 29.96
CA PHE A 133 -6.73 -17.51 30.90
C PHE A 133 -7.09 -18.88 30.29
N SER A 134 -7.28 -18.97 28.97
CA SER A 134 -7.57 -20.23 28.27
C SER A 134 -6.82 -20.30 26.94
N GLU A 135 -6.81 -21.48 26.32
CA GLU A 135 -6.22 -21.65 24.99
C GLU A 135 -6.86 -20.70 23.97
N ASN A 136 -6.02 -20.12 23.11
CA ASN A 136 -6.48 -19.23 22.06
C ASN A 136 -7.27 -20.03 21.01
N GLU A 137 -8.41 -19.51 20.60
CA GLU A 137 -9.19 -20.12 19.53
C GLU A 137 -8.49 -19.84 18.20
N LEU A 138 -8.14 -20.91 17.47
CA LEU A 138 -7.57 -20.80 16.12
C LEU A 138 -8.60 -20.18 15.16
N PRO A 139 -8.16 -19.44 14.13
CA PRO A 139 -9.07 -18.94 13.12
C PRO A 139 -9.63 -20.10 12.29
N TYR A 140 -10.86 -19.95 11.83
CA TYR A 140 -11.53 -20.98 11.04
C TYR A 140 -12.50 -20.39 10.01
N LEU A 141 -12.75 -21.16 8.96
CA LEU A 141 -13.78 -20.91 7.97
C LEU A 141 -14.94 -21.87 8.22
N GLU A 142 -16.10 -21.34 8.56
CA GLU A 142 -17.32 -22.10 8.75
C GLU A 142 -18.13 -22.12 7.45
N VAL A 143 -18.38 -23.31 6.91
CA VAL A 143 -19.27 -23.54 5.76
C VAL A 143 -20.61 -24.02 6.29
N LEU A 144 -21.66 -23.26 6.04
CA LEU A 144 -23.03 -23.51 6.49
C LEU A 144 -23.78 -24.43 5.50
N SER A 145 -24.97 -24.89 5.92
CA SER A 145 -25.83 -25.73 5.08
C SER A 145 -26.19 -25.03 3.77
N GLY A 146 -25.85 -25.70 2.66
CA GLY A 146 -26.00 -25.16 1.30
C GLY A 146 -24.70 -24.64 0.68
N GLY A 147 -23.55 -24.77 1.36
CA GLY A 147 -22.23 -24.51 0.77
C GLY A 147 -21.43 -25.77 0.42
N ASP A 148 -21.87 -26.94 0.86
CA ASP A 148 -21.11 -28.19 0.78
C ASP A 148 -20.80 -28.60 -0.67
N HIS A 149 -21.72 -28.34 -1.60
CA HIS A 149 -21.58 -28.69 -3.02
C HIS A 149 -20.60 -27.79 -3.78
N ILE A 150 -20.25 -26.61 -3.25
CA ILE A 150 -19.28 -25.66 -3.83
C ILE A 150 -18.07 -25.41 -2.94
N ILE A 151 -17.82 -26.29 -1.96
CA ILE A 151 -16.77 -26.10 -0.94
C ILE A 151 -15.38 -25.80 -1.54
N ASP A 152 -15.02 -26.44 -2.65
CA ASP A 152 -13.75 -26.20 -3.34
C ASP A 152 -13.65 -24.75 -3.82
N THR A 153 -14.73 -24.22 -4.39
CA THR A 153 -14.83 -22.82 -4.82
C THR A 153 -14.85 -21.87 -3.61
N ILE A 154 -15.51 -22.24 -2.51
CA ILE A 154 -15.52 -21.43 -1.28
C ILE A 154 -14.10 -21.28 -0.75
N VAL A 155 -13.34 -22.37 -0.58
CA VAL A 155 -11.96 -22.32 -0.07
C VAL A 155 -11.05 -21.53 -1.01
N PHE A 156 -11.13 -21.79 -2.32
CA PHE A 156 -10.35 -21.08 -3.33
C PHE A 156 -10.59 -19.55 -3.30
N THR A 157 -11.85 -19.14 -3.36
CA THR A 157 -12.22 -17.71 -3.35
C THR A 157 -11.98 -17.07 -1.99
N PHE A 158 -12.11 -17.83 -0.88
CA PHE A 158 -11.77 -17.36 0.47
C PHE A 158 -10.30 -16.98 0.58
N VAL A 159 -9.38 -17.83 0.11
CA VAL A 159 -7.93 -17.51 0.09
C VAL A 159 -7.67 -16.21 -0.67
N PHE A 160 -8.38 -15.99 -1.78
CA PHE A 160 -8.32 -14.73 -2.51
C PHE A 160 -8.83 -13.53 -1.69
N VAL A 161 -10.07 -13.60 -1.21
CA VAL A 161 -10.70 -12.43 -0.60
C VAL A 161 -10.12 -12.07 0.76
N ASP A 162 -9.68 -13.05 1.55
CA ASP A 162 -8.98 -12.79 2.81
C ASP A 162 -7.62 -12.15 2.56
N HIS A 163 -6.93 -12.55 1.48
CA HIS A 163 -5.69 -11.90 1.07
C HIS A 163 -5.92 -10.42 0.74
N VAL A 164 -6.91 -10.15 -0.11
CA VAL A 164 -7.31 -8.79 -0.51
C VAL A 164 -7.71 -7.95 0.70
N ARG A 165 -8.52 -8.51 1.61
CA ARG A 165 -8.97 -7.86 2.85
C ARG A 165 -7.78 -7.43 3.70
N LYS A 166 -6.93 -8.37 4.11
CA LYS A 166 -5.77 -8.09 4.99
C LYS A 166 -4.73 -7.18 4.33
N THR A 167 -4.59 -7.23 3.01
CA THR A 167 -3.71 -6.30 2.27
C THR A 167 -4.25 -4.86 2.32
N LYS A 168 -5.57 -4.69 2.32
CA LYS A 168 -6.20 -3.37 2.49
C LYS A 168 -6.18 -2.89 3.94
N SER A 169 -6.45 -3.77 4.90
CA SER A 169 -6.46 -3.44 6.34
C SER A 169 -5.06 -3.37 6.97
N GLY A 170 -3.98 -3.52 6.19
CA GLY A 170 -2.60 -3.48 6.67
C GLY A 170 -2.20 -4.64 7.61
N HIS A 171 -3.02 -5.68 7.72
CA HIS A 171 -2.82 -6.80 8.66
C HIS A 171 -1.75 -7.79 8.19
N TYR A 172 -1.46 -7.85 6.88
CA TYR A 172 -0.20 -8.42 6.42
C TYR A 172 0.93 -7.43 6.69
N LYS A 173 1.52 -7.51 7.88
CA LYS A 173 2.91 -7.12 8.07
C LYS A 173 3.75 -8.15 7.31
N ALA A 174 3.97 -7.92 6.02
CA ALA A 174 4.71 -8.84 5.17
C ALA A 174 6.09 -9.13 5.79
N ALA A 175 6.30 -10.37 6.26
CA ALA A 175 7.60 -10.94 6.59
C ALA A 175 8.43 -11.26 5.32
N THR A 176 8.36 -10.37 4.32
CA THR A 176 9.32 -10.33 3.22
C THR A 176 9.65 -8.87 3.00
N ARG A 177 10.59 -8.41 3.81
CA ARG A 177 11.34 -7.18 3.60
C ARG A 177 12.23 -7.39 2.38
N VAL A 178 11.65 -7.29 1.20
CA VAL A 178 12.31 -6.58 0.11
C VAL A 178 11.39 -5.40 -0.13
N PHE A 179 11.68 -4.30 0.58
CA PHE A 179 11.21 -3.00 0.14
C PHE A 179 11.72 -2.87 -1.30
N LYS A 180 10.86 -3.10 -2.28
CA LYS A 180 10.92 -2.30 -3.49
C LYS A 180 10.14 -1.05 -3.13
N PRO A 181 10.80 0.05 -2.75
CA PRO A 181 10.13 1.30 -2.48
C PRO A 181 9.39 1.75 -3.75
N VAL A 182 8.07 1.77 -3.63
CA VAL A 182 7.16 2.32 -4.63
C VAL A 182 6.74 3.69 -4.06
N GLY A 183 7.29 4.82 -4.48
CA GLY A 183 8.27 5.07 -5.55
C GLY A 183 9.30 6.10 -5.13
N TRP A 184 10.52 5.92 -5.63
CA TRP A 184 11.58 6.90 -5.47
C TRP A 184 11.34 8.10 -6.38
N THR A 185 11.59 9.31 -5.87
CA THR A 185 11.84 10.46 -6.75
C THR A 185 13.32 10.74 -6.71
N THR A 186 13.99 10.54 -7.83
CA THR A 186 15.38 10.94 -8.05
C THR A 186 15.40 12.32 -8.67
N PHE A 187 16.12 13.24 -8.02
CA PHE A 187 16.39 14.57 -8.54
C PHE A 187 17.70 14.48 -9.31
N ILE A 188 17.62 14.67 -10.62
CA ILE A 188 18.77 14.66 -11.52
C ILE A 188 19.07 16.10 -11.95
N ASP A 189 20.35 16.41 -12.13
CA ASP A 189 20.78 17.67 -12.73
C ASP A 189 20.53 17.70 -14.25
N GLN A 190 20.91 18.81 -14.88
CA GLN A 190 20.83 19.01 -16.33
C GLN A 190 21.68 18.02 -17.15
N ASN A 191 22.68 17.39 -16.54
CA ASN A 191 23.55 16.38 -17.14
C ASN A 191 23.04 14.94 -16.88
N GLY A 192 21.93 14.78 -16.16
CA GLY A 192 21.38 13.48 -15.78
C GLY A 192 22.04 12.83 -14.55
N VAL A 193 22.88 13.57 -13.82
CA VAL A 193 23.53 13.09 -12.59
C VAL A 193 22.53 13.16 -11.44
N ALA A 194 22.34 12.05 -10.74
CA ALA A 194 21.47 12.01 -9.56
C ALA A 194 22.12 12.79 -8.40
N LEU A 195 21.44 13.83 -7.93
CA LEU A 195 21.88 14.66 -6.80
C LEU A 195 21.20 14.21 -5.51
N TYR A 196 19.90 13.92 -5.58
CA TYR A 196 19.10 13.51 -4.43
C TYR A 196 18.17 12.37 -4.79
N ARG A 197 17.83 11.56 -3.79
CA ARG A 197 16.80 10.53 -3.90
C ARG A 197 15.89 10.60 -2.69
N THR A 198 14.59 10.57 -2.93
CA THR A 198 13.58 10.52 -1.87
C THR A 198 12.88 9.17 -1.87
N ASP A 199 12.80 8.55 -0.70
CA ASP A 199 12.01 7.35 -0.47
C ASP A 199 10.64 7.73 0.08
N MET A 200 9.63 7.78 -0.79
CA MET A 200 8.27 8.15 -0.45
C MET A 200 7.35 6.92 -0.40
N PRO A 201 6.99 6.43 0.79
CA PRO A 201 6.04 5.34 0.93
C PRO A 201 4.60 5.81 0.59
N TRP A 202 4.06 5.31 -0.53
CA TRP A 202 2.78 5.78 -1.08
C TRP A 202 1.52 5.25 -0.34
N LYS A 203 1.66 4.48 0.74
CA LYS A 203 0.52 3.94 1.51
C LYS A 203 0.47 4.51 2.95
N LYS A 204 -0.59 5.26 3.18
CA LYS A 204 -1.14 5.93 4.36
C LYS A 204 -0.57 5.60 5.79
N LEU A 205 -0.09 6.69 6.42
CA LEU A 205 -0.39 7.21 7.77
C LEU A 205 0.54 6.94 8.97
N LEU A 206 1.57 6.12 8.80
CA LEU A 206 2.63 5.95 9.82
C LEU A 206 3.96 5.67 9.12
N THR A 207 4.30 6.52 8.17
CA THR A 207 5.43 6.25 7.28
C THR A 207 6.48 7.35 7.36
N THR A 208 7.72 6.96 7.09
CA THR A 208 8.87 7.86 7.07
C THR A 208 9.27 8.10 5.62
N THR A 209 9.41 9.36 5.21
CA THR A 209 10.13 9.72 4.00
C THR A 209 11.60 9.96 4.34
N ILE A 210 12.50 9.29 3.64
CA ILE A 210 13.95 9.46 3.82
C ILE A 210 14.49 10.19 2.59
N ILE A 211 15.30 11.22 2.81
CA ILE A 211 15.98 11.98 1.76
C ILE A 211 17.47 11.64 1.81
N TYR A 212 17.97 11.11 0.70
CA TYR A 212 19.37 10.78 0.48
C TYR A 212 20.01 11.80 -0.45
N LYS A 213 21.25 12.18 -0.15
CA LYS A 213 22.13 12.91 -1.06
C LYS A 213 23.06 11.90 -1.74
N GLU A 214 23.00 11.85 -3.07
CA GLU A 214 23.75 10.90 -3.89
C GLU A 214 25.00 11.54 -4.54
N GLY A 215 25.02 12.87 -4.68
CA GLY A 215 26.11 13.57 -5.32
C GLY A 215 26.18 15.06 -5.00
N ALA A 216 27.22 15.71 -5.52
CA ALA A 216 27.38 17.16 -5.52
C ALA A 216 27.26 17.69 -6.95
N PRO A 217 26.69 18.90 -7.16
CA PRO A 217 26.69 19.53 -8.46
C PRO A 217 28.12 19.60 -9.03
N ASN A 218 28.30 19.24 -10.30
CA ASN A 218 29.57 19.31 -11.01
C ASN A 218 30.70 18.38 -10.49
N SER A 219 30.43 17.47 -9.55
CA SER A 219 31.40 16.44 -9.18
C SER A 219 31.25 15.21 -10.08
N SER A 220 32.34 14.77 -10.70
CA SER A 220 32.41 13.49 -11.43
C SER A 220 32.59 12.29 -10.48
N GLU A 221 32.83 12.54 -9.20
CA GLU A 221 33.07 11.50 -8.21
C GLU A 221 31.73 10.91 -7.74
N LYS A 222 31.51 9.65 -8.08
CA LYS A 222 30.35 8.88 -7.64
C LYS A 222 30.48 8.59 -6.15
N VAL A 223 29.83 9.38 -5.31
CA VAL A 223 29.76 9.14 -3.87
C VAL A 223 29.10 7.79 -3.65
N THR A 224 29.84 6.84 -3.08
CA THR A 224 29.40 5.44 -2.90
C THR A 224 28.60 5.21 -1.62
N SER A 225 28.41 6.25 -0.80
CA SER A 225 27.61 6.18 0.42
C SER A 225 26.45 7.17 0.36
N ASP A 226 25.23 6.62 0.40
CA ASP A 226 24.00 7.41 0.49
C ASP A 226 23.99 8.15 1.83
N THR A 227 24.23 9.46 1.82
CA THR A 227 24.18 10.27 3.04
C THR A 227 22.73 10.70 3.28
N THR A 228 22.15 10.28 4.41
CA THR A 228 20.81 10.73 4.80
C THR A 228 20.88 12.18 5.27
N ILE A 229 20.29 13.09 4.50
CA ILE A 229 20.25 14.52 4.83
C ILE A 229 18.96 14.92 5.56
N GLY A 230 17.89 14.14 5.39
CA GLY A 230 16.61 14.45 5.99
C GLY A 230 15.68 13.25 6.18
N GLU A 231 14.80 13.36 7.15
CA GLU A 231 13.76 12.39 7.46
C GLU A 231 12.43 13.13 7.73
N ILE A 232 11.32 12.69 7.15
CA ILE A 232 9.99 13.22 7.46
C ILE A 232 9.12 12.08 7.99
N LYS A 233 8.70 12.18 9.26
CA LYS A 233 7.77 11.23 9.88
C LYS A 233 6.34 11.72 9.71
N TRP A 234 5.59 11.01 8.88
CA TRP A 234 4.17 11.26 8.61
C TRP A 234 3.31 10.56 9.66
N CYS A 235 2.96 11.25 10.75
CA CYS A 235 1.92 10.81 11.68
C CYS A 235 0.73 11.77 11.63
N PHE A 236 -0.48 11.24 11.80
CA PHE A 236 -1.73 12.02 11.74
C PHE A 236 -1.78 13.25 12.65
N ILE A 237 -1.21 13.13 13.85
CA ILE A 237 -1.36 14.13 14.90
C ILE A 237 -0.14 15.05 14.96
N ARG A 238 1.04 14.52 14.67
CA ARG A 238 2.31 15.26 14.77
C ARG A 238 3.26 14.85 13.66
N ARG A 239 3.51 15.76 12.74
CA ARG A 239 4.52 15.58 11.69
C ARG A 239 5.85 16.03 12.24
N LYS A 240 6.89 15.21 12.09
CA LYS A 240 8.26 15.56 12.51
C LYS A 240 9.17 15.56 11.30
N ILE A 241 10.09 16.51 11.26
CA ILE A 241 11.12 16.61 10.23
C ILE A 241 12.47 16.61 10.91
N THR A 242 13.36 15.75 10.44
CA THR A 242 14.75 15.70 10.86
C THR A 242 15.59 16.24 9.71
N ILE A 243 16.46 17.21 9.97
CA ILE A 243 17.38 17.77 8.97
C ILE A 243 18.76 17.82 9.61
N ASN A 244 19.77 17.25 8.95
CA ASN A 244 21.14 17.16 9.51
C ASN A 244 21.18 16.57 10.94
N GLY A 245 20.29 15.62 11.24
CA GLY A 245 20.17 14.98 12.56
C GLY A 245 19.32 15.73 13.58
N GLU A 246 18.96 16.99 13.35
CA GLU A 246 18.11 17.77 14.26
C GLU A 246 16.62 17.51 13.97
N GLN A 247 15.88 17.01 14.96
CA GLN A 247 14.45 16.74 14.84
C GLN A 247 13.60 17.93 15.31
N MET A 248 12.72 18.40 14.43
CA MET A 248 11.82 19.52 14.64
C MET A 248 10.35 19.10 14.45
N ASP A 249 9.44 19.81 15.13
CA ASP A 249 8.01 19.73 14.84
C ASP A 249 7.72 20.51 13.55
N VAL A 250 7.10 19.85 12.57
CA VAL A 250 6.87 20.43 11.25
C VAL A 250 5.99 21.65 11.30
N ASP A 251 4.99 21.70 12.17
CA ASP A 251 4.07 22.84 12.20
C ASP A 251 4.69 24.06 12.92
N LYS A 252 5.76 23.83 13.70
CA LYS A 252 6.60 24.89 14.25
C LYS A 252 7.69 25.36 13.28
N PHE A 253 8.24 24.43 12.50
CA PHE A 253 9.31 24.70 11.55
C PHE A 253 8.80 25.27 10.22
N LEU A 254 7.86 24.58 9.58
CA LEU A 254 7.13 25.00 8.37
C LEU A 254 5.77 25.59 8.76
N VAL A 255 5.83 26.80 9.30
CA VAL A 255 4.68 27.52 9.85
C VAL A 255 3.66 27.79 8.72
N PRO A 256 2.43 27.30 8.82
CA PRO A 256 1.39 27.61 7.84
C PRO A 256 1.00 29.09 7.94
N ALA A 257 0.63 29.69 6.81
CA ALA A 257 0.12 31.05 6.80
C ALA A 257 -1.16 31.17 7.64
N LYS A 258 -1.27 32.27 8.39
CA LYS A 258 -2.50 32.63 9.11
C LYS A 258 -3.57 33.04 8.10
N GLY A 259 -4.76 32.47 8.17
CA GLY A 259 -5.85 32.80 7.24
C GLY A 259 -6.97 31.77 7.21
N LYS A 260 -7.77 31.80 6.13
CA LYS A 260 -8.82 30.79 5.91
C LYS A 260 -8.19 29.40 5.78
N LEU A 261 -8.95 28.35 6.09
CA LEU A 261 -8.47 26.95 5.99
C LEU A 261 -7.85 26.63 4.62
N THR A 262 -8.35 27.24 3.55
CA THR A 262 -7.82 27.10 2.19
C THR A 262 -6.42 27.70 1.99
N ASP A 263 -6.01 28.63 2.85
CA ASP A 263 -4.74 29.37 2.73
C ASP A 263 -3.65 28.72 3.59
N VAL A 264 -4.04 28.06 4.69
CA VAL A 264 -3.17 27.26 5.58
C VAL A 264 -2.36 26.21 4.81
N PHE A 265 -2.96 25.66 3.75
CA PHE A 265 -2.36 24.63 2.90
C PHE A 265 -1.59 25.16 1.69
N LYS A 266 -1.80 26.44 1.35
CA LYS A 266 -1.18 27.05 0.17
C LYS A 266 0.15 27.68 0.49
N LYS A 267 0.35 28.15 1.73
CA LYS A 267 1.54 28.91 2.10
C LYS A 267 2.17 28.36 3.36
N ARG A 268 3.46 28.06 3.28
CA ARG A 268 4.29 27.59 4.40
C ARG A 268 5.54 28.47 4.46
N THR A 269 5.84 29.02 5.63
CA THR A 269 7.06 29.81 5.84
C THR A 269 7.99 29.12 6.81
N PHE A 270 9.30 29.23 6.59
CA PHE A 270 10.33 28.73 7.51
C PHE A 270 11.53 29.68 7.50
N ARG A 271 12.36 29.58 8.54
CA ARG A 271 13.63 30.32 8.65
C ARG A 271 14.77 29.37 8.29
N GLY A 272 15.63 29.76 7.35
CA GLY A 272 16.82 28.99 7.00
C GLY A 272 17.97 29.16 8.00
N PRO A 273 19.06 28.39 7.83
CA PRO A 273 20.25 28.47 8.68
C PRO A 273 20.96 29.83 8.58
N ASP A 274 20.76 30.53 7.48
CA ASP A 274 21.26 31.90 7.23
C ASP A 274 20.40 32.98 7.91
N GLY A 275 19.32 32.60 8.60
CA GLY A 275 18.37 33.51 9.23
C GLY A 275 17.34 34.11 8.27
N THR A 276 17.43 33.81 6.97
CA THR A 276 16.50 34.30 5.93
C THR A 276 15.14 33.61 6.08
N MET A 277 14.06 34.37 5.84
CA MET A 277 12.71 33.83 5.80
C MET A 277 12.35 33.37 4.39
N TYR A 278 11.95 32.11 4.25
CA TYR A 278 11.52 31.50 3.00
C TYR A 278 10.02 31.21 3.03
N GLU A 279 9.36 31.27 1.87
CA GLU A 279 7.94 30.97 1.69
C GLU A 279 7.73 30.01 0.53
N TRP A 280 7.19 28.82 0.83
CA TRP A 280 6.58 27.93 -0.16
C TRP A 280 5.16 28.40 -0.46
N THR A 281 4.84 28.59 -1.73
CA THR A 281 3.49 28.85 -2.23
C THR A 281 3.06 27.74 -3.18
N VAL A 282 1.97 27.03 -2.86
CA VAL A 282 1.28 26.08 -3.73
C VAL A 282 0.23 26.84 -4.54
N SER A 283 0.26 26.69 -5.86
CA SER A 283 -0.68 27.35 -6.76
C SER A 283 -2.13 26.93 -6.51
N LYS A 284 -3.08 27.76 -6.92
CA LYS A 284 -4.52 27.48 -6.79
C LYS A 284 -4.96 26.22 -7.56
N ASP A 285 -4.30 25.94 -8.67
CA ASP A 285 -4.56 24.76 -9.49
C ASP A 285 -3.85 23.50 -8.95
N LEU A 286 -3.05 23.64 -7.89
CA LEU A 286 -2.26 22.58 -7.26
C LEU A 286 -1.24 21.93 -8.20
N TYR A 287 -0.87 22.57 -9.32
CA TYR A 287 0.10 22.04 -10.28
C TYR A 287 1.49 22.69 -10.19
N SER A 288 1.68 23.73 -9.39
CA SER A 288 2.99 24.30 -9.16
C SER A 288 3.23 24.62 -7.69
N ASN A 289 4.50 24.53 -7.30
CA ASN A 289 5.02 24.96 -6.01
C ASN A 289 6.14 25.96 -6.30
N GLU A 290 6.13 27.11 -5.65
CA GLU A 290 7.19 28.12 -5.76
C GLU A 290 7.79 28.35 -4.38
N LEU A 291 9.12 28.42 -4.29
CA LEU A 291 9.85 28.84 -3.09
C LEU A 291 10.43 30.22 -3.34
N ARG A 292 10.15 31.16 -2.43
CA ARG A 292 10.62 32.54 -2.50
C ARG A 292 11.33 32.95 -1.22
N ILE A 293 12.30 33.86 -1.33
CA ILE A 293 12.81 34.63 -0.19
C ILE A 293 11.78 35.71 0.13
N LYS A 294 11.18 35.62 1.31
CA LYS A 294 9.99 36.40 1.68
C LYS A 294 10.22 37.91 1.66
N ASP A 295 11.37 38.35 2.17
CA ASP A 295 11.66 39.79 2.33
C ASP A 295 12.01 40.50 1.02
N ARG A 296 12.43 39.73 -0.01
CA ARG A 296 12.83 40.26 -1.32
C ARG A 296 11.87 39.88 -2.45
N ASP A 297 10.88 39.04 -2.16
CA ASP A 297 10.03 38.37 -3.14
C ASP A 297 10.83 37.68 -4.27
N LEU A 298 12.02 37.17 -3.94
CA LEU A 298 12.93 36.56 -4.91
C LEU A 298 12.61 35.07 -5.08
N LEU A 299 12.28 34.63 -6.29
CA LEU A 299 12.03 33.23 -6.62
C LEU A 299 13.33 32.43 -6.64
N ILE A 300 13.40 31.36 -5.85
CA ILE A 300 14.59 30.51 -5.74
C ILE A 300 14.35 29.04 -6.05
N ALA A 301 13.08 28.61 -6.13
CA ALA A 301 12.74 27.30 -6.69
C ALA A 301 11.32 27.30 -7.28
N LYS A 302 11.10 26.49 -8.32
CA LYS A 302 9.78 26.32 -8.94
C LYS A 302 9.57 24.90 -9.46
N LEU A 303 8.54 24.24 -8.96
CA LEU A 303 8.04 22.99 -9.53
C LEU A 303 7.09 23.30 -10.69
N GLN A 304 7.45 22.86 -11.88
CA GLN A 304 6.58 22.85 -13.05
C GLN A 304 6.03 21.44 -13.25
N GLN A 305 4.72 21.26 -13.02
CA GLN A 305 4.04 20.05 -13.47
C GLN A 305 3.43 20.26 -14.85
N PRO A 306 3.63 19.33 -15.78
CA PRO A 306 2.99 19.41 -17.08
C PRO A 306 1.48 19.14 -16.93
N LYS A 307 0.67 19.91 -17.66
CA LYS A 307 -0.79 19.70 -17.74
C LYS A 307 -1.14 18.29 -18.20
N ASN A 308 -0.26 17.66 -18.99
CA ASN A 308 -0.37 16.26 -19.40
C ASN A 308 0.73 15.42 -18.75
N ILE A 309 0.39 14.81 -17.61
CA ILE A 309 1.29 13.98 -16.79
C ILE A 309 1.86 12.74 -17.53
N PHE A 310 1.29 12.36 -18.68
CA PHE A 310 1.77 11.23 -19.47
C PHE A 310 2.81 11.62 -20.53
N LYS A 311 2.89 12.90 -20.91
CA LYS A 311 3.78 13.36 -22.00
C LYS A 311 5.08 13.98 -21.53
N GLN A 312 5.12 14.53 -20.32
CA GLN A 312 6.26 15.26 -19.81
C GLN A 312 6.51 14.88 -18.35
N LYS A 313 7.78 14.92 -17.94
CA LYS A 313 8.17 14.71 -16.54
C LYS A 313 8.06 16.05 -15.78
N PRO A 314 7.66 16.04 -14.50
CA PRO A 314 7.71 17.24 -13.67
C PRO A 314 9.17 17.71 -13.54
N THR A 315 9.37 19.02 -13.57
CA THR A 315 10.70 19.65 -13.46
C THR A 315 10.73 20.57 -12.26
N LEU A 316 11.76 20.45 -11.42
CA LEU A 316 12.02 21.37 -10.31
C LEU A 316 13.17 22.29 -10.73
N GLU A 317 12.84 23.52 -11.08
CA GLU A 317 13.80 24.57 -11.39
C GLU A 317 14.36 25.12 -10.08
N ILE A 318 15.68 25.16 -9.94
CA ILE A 318 16.38 25.68 -8.76
C ILE A 318 17.32 26.79 -9.24
N TYR A 319 17.25 27.96 -8.61
CA TYR A 319 18.06 29.12 -8.95
C TYR A 319 19.32 29.17 -8.07
N ALA A 320 20.37 29.85 -8.52
CA ALA A 320 21.69 29.85 -7.87
C ALA A 320 21.64 30.34 -6.41
N GLU A 321 20.70 31.22 -6.07
CA GLU A 321 20.50 31.73 -4.70
C GLU A 321 20.06 30.64 -3.71
N ALA A 322 19.59 29.50 -4.21
CA ALA A 322 19.22 28.35 -3.38
C ALA A 322 20.40 27.43 -3.03
N ASP A 323 21.56 27.58 -3.68
CA ASP A 323 22.72 26.68 -3.47
C ASP A 323 23.11 26.53 -1.99
N PRO A 324 23.18 27.61 -1.17
CA PRO A 324 23.55 27.49 0.24
C PRO A 324 22.55 26.70 1.09
N ILE A 325 21.31 26.53 0.62
CA ILE A 325 20.23 25.86 1.34
C ILE A 325 19.67 24.67 0.57
N LEU A 326 20.40 24.11 -0.40
CA LEU A 326 19.89 23.10 -1.32
C LEU A 326 19.34 21.86 -0.59
N ASP A 327 20.06 21.34 0.40
CA ASP A 327 19.62 20.18 1.21
C ASP A 327 18.32 20.48 1.96
N LEU A 328 18.19 21.70 2.49
CA LEU A 328 17.00 22.19 3.18
C LEU A 328 15.83 22.39 2.21
N LEU A 329 16.09 22.93 1.03
CA LEU A 329 15.11 23.12 -0.04
C LEU A 329 14.53 21.77 -0.47
N ILE A 330 15.37 20.77 -0.77
CA ILE A 330 14.90 19.45 -1.21
C ILE A 330 14.07 18.77 -0.12
N THR A 331 14.50 18.87 1.13
CA THR A 331 13.80 18.30 2.28
C THR A 331 12.43 18.95 2.50
N THR A 332 12.36 20.29 2.46
CA THR A 332 11.09 21.03 2.61
C THR A 332 10.18 20.88 1.38
N PHE A 333 10.75 20.78 0.18
CA PHE A 333 10.03 20.47 -1.06
C PHE A 333 9.34 19.11 -0.97
N ALA A 334 10.06 18.06 -0.54
CA ALA A 334 9.50 16.72 -0.38
C ALA A 334 8.29 16.71 0.56
N PHE A 335 8.33 17.53 1.60
CA PHE A 335 7.18 17.73 2.49
C PHE A 335 6.00 18.41 1.77
N VAL A 336 6.22 19.59 1.19
CA VAL A 336 5.18 20.40 0.55
C VAL A 336 4.53 19.67 -0.63
N ASP A 337 5.31 18.98 -1.46
CA ASP A 337 4.79 18.21 -2.59
C ASP A 337 3.93 17.02 -2.13
N MET A 338 4.29 16.37 -1.03
CA MET A 338 3.47 15.29 -0.47
C MET A 338 2.16 15.82 0.12
N GLU A 339 2.17 16.97 0.82
CA GLU A 339 0.92 17.61 1.28
C GLU A 339 0.00 17.96 0.12
N ARG A 340 0.55 18.52 -0.95
CA ARG A 340 -0.19 18.82 -2.19
C ARG A 340 -0.78 17.55 -2.82
N LYS A 341 -0.01 16.47 -2.90
CA LYS A 341 -0.49 15.17 -3.41
C LYS A 341 -1.63 14.60 -2.55
N ILE A 342 -1.54 14.73 -1.22
CA ILE A 342 -2.60 14.33 -0.30
C ILE A 342 -3.88 15.14 -0.57
N GLN A 343 -3.76 16.46 -0.78
CA GLN A 343 -4.90 17.32 -1.12
C GLN A 343 -5.52 16.98 -2.47
N LEU A 344 -4.70 16.75 -3.50
CA LEU A 344 -5.19 16.28 -4.81
C LEU A 344 -5.92 14.94 -4.70
N GLY A 345 -5.42 14.04 -3.85
CA GLY A 345 -6.08 12.79 -3.52
C GLY A 345 -7.42 13.00 -2.81
N ALA A 346 -7.50 13.96 -1.90
CA ALA A 346 -8.73 14.31 -1.18
C ALA A 346 -9.77 15.01 -2.08
N LEU A 347 -9.35 15.90 -2.99
CA LEU A 347 -10.23 16.58 -3.94
C LEU A 347 -10.81 15.66 -5.01
N LYS A 348 -10.13 14.54 -5.31
CA LYS A 348 -10.64 13.49 -6.20
C LYS A 348 -11.64 12.55 -5.51
N LEU A 349 -11.80 12.64 -4.19
CA LEU A 349 -12.91 12.00 -3.51
C LEU A 349 -14.15 12.88 -3.70
N PRO A 350 -15.28 12.34 -4.20
CA PRO A 350 -16.51 13.13 -4.31
C PRO A 350 -16.85 13.68 -2.93
N MET A 351 -16.99 15.02 -2.82
CA MET A 351 -17.55 15.65 -1.63
C MET A 351 -18.97 15.10 -1.48
N MET A 352 -19.17 14.29 -0.44
CA MET A 352 -20.47 13.74 -0.05
C MET A 352 -21.39 14.83 0.48
#